data_AF-A0AAE0W994-F1
#
_entry.id   AF-A0AAE0W994-F1
#
_cell.length_a   1.000
_cell.length_b   1.000
_cell.length_c   1.000
_cell.angle_alpha   90.00
_cell.angle_beta   90.00
_cell.angle_gamma   90.00
#
_symmetry.space_group_name_H-M   'P 1'
#
loop_
_entity.id
_entity.type
_entity.pdbx_description
1 polymer ?
#
loop_
_entity_poly.entity_id
_entity_poly.type
_entity_poly.pdbx_seq_one_letter_code
_entity_poly.pdbx_strand_id
1 'polypeptide(L)'
;MGLQNAVKLFSKTKLLCIDEFELDDPGNTTIAVAFLSQLINKGTAIVTTSNTLPDHLGKGRFAVMSFERELKYLSTSFQTVKIEGHDFRQQNEDIAHILLSHNSTLTLAIMTNIQERITEIDKTLAHLKEKRDSFEAKRQIEKDLISQVRSLKLQIESAKSEAEEAERRGELSKVAELRYGKILDLQKKIDTAKHRLDEEKSKGKTFIKEEITPEDISEIISKMTGIPINKVSTREQEKLLFIEDELHKRVVGQAEAIKLVSNAVKRARAGFSDLEKPIGTFIFLGTTGVGKTELAKSLAEYLFNNQDALIRIDMSEYMESHTVSKFIGAPPGYIGHEEGGQLTELVRRKPFSVILLDEIEKAHPDVLNILLQVMDNGRLTDSKGRTVNFKKHNSYYDKQPRF
;
A
#
# COMPACT_ATOMS: atom_id res chain seq x y z
N MET A 1 10.73 27.33 -9.33
CA MET A 1 10.47 28.08 -8.08
C MET A 1 11.52 29.18 -7.98
N GLY A 2 11.16 30.44 -7.74
CA GLY A 2 12.16 31.51 -7.60
C GLY A 2 13.15 31.22 -6.46
N LEU A 3 14.39 31.69 -6.59
CA LEU A 3 15.49 31.50 -5.61
C LEU A 3 15.05 31.77 -4.17
N GLN A 4 14.30 32.85 -3.94
CA GLN A 4 13.80 33.23 -2.61
C GLN A 4 12.82 32.20 -2.01
N ASN A 5 11.98 31.59 -2.84
CA ASN A 5 11.04 30.56 -2.38
C ASN A 5 11.78 29.27 -2.04
N ALA A 6 12.79 28.90 -2.83
CA ALA A 6 13.65 27.76 -2.53
C ALA A 6 14.40 27.97 -1.21
N VAL A 7 15.03 29.13 -1.01
CA VAL A 7 15.73 29.45 0.25
C VAL A 7 14.77 29.43 1.44
N LYS A 8 13.55 29.98 1.31
CA LYS A 8 12.54 29.94 2.39
C LYS A 8 12.10 28.52 2.74
N LEU A 9 12.04 27.63 1.75
CA LEU A 9 11.67 26.24 1.95
C LEU A 9 12.79 25.47 2.67
N PHE A 10 14.02 25.58 2.16
CA PHE A 10 15.15 24.77 2.64
C PHE A 10 15.82 25.34 3.90
N SER A 11 15.69 26.64 4.20
CA SER A 11 16.23 27.22 5.44
C SER A 11 15.55 26.73 6.73
N LYS A 12 14.44 25.99 6.64
CA LYS A 12 13.85 25.30 7.80
C LYS A 12 14.54 23.98 8.13
N THR A 13 15.43 23.50 7.27
CA THR A 13 16.13 22.22 7.45
C THR A 13 17.46 22.43 8.17
N LYS A 14 17.81 21.49 9.05
CA LYS A 14 19.11 21.49 9.76
C LYS A 14 20.26 20.96 8.89
N LEU A 15 19.96 20.05 7.97
CA LEU A 15 20.91 19.42 7.05
C LEU A 15 20.27 19.26 5.67
N LEU A 16 20.99 19.67 4.63
CA LEU A 16 20.62 19.48 3.23
C LEU A 16 21.70 18.66 2.52
N CYS A 17 21.33 17.53 1.91
CA CYS A 17 22.22 16.68 1.14
C CYS A 17 21.94 16.87 -0.36
N ILE A 18 22.97 17.15 -1.15
CA ILE A 18 22.88 17.35 -2.60
C ILE A 18 23.80 16.31 -3.26
N ASP A 19 23.25 15.51 -4.16
CA ASP A 19 24.03 14.55 -4.93
C ASP A 19 24.40 15.15 -6.30
N GLU A 20 25.63 14.87 -6.76
CA GLU A 20 26.20 15.25 -8.07
C GLU A 20 25.98 16.72 -8.46
N PHE A 21 26.63 17.62 -7.71
CA PHE A 21 26.60 19.04 -7.99
C PHE A 21 27.63 19.41 -9.07
N GLU A 22 27.14 19.79 -10.26
CA GLU A 22 27.95 20.22 -11.39
C GLU A 22 28.03 21.75 -11.50
N LEU A 23 29.25 22.25 -11.74
CA LEU A 23 29.58 23.67 -11.87
C LEU A 23 30.16 23.93 -13.27
N ASP A 24 29.36 23.61 -14.28
CA ASP A 24 29.74 23.62 -15.69
C ASP A 24 29.37 24.94 -16.42
N ASP A 25 28.28 25.59 -16.00
CA ASP A 25 27.78 26.85 -16.58
C ASP A 25 27.85 28.06 -15.60
N PRO A 26 28.28 29.26 -16.04
CA PRO A 26 28.37 30.45 -15.19
C PRO A 26 27.04 30.92 -14.59
N GLY A 27 25.93 30.81 -15.34
CA GLY A 27 24.60 31.25 -14.88
C GLY A 27 24.06 30.31 -13.80
N ASN A 28 24.18 29.01 -14.03
CA ASN A 28 23.78 27.98 -13.05
C ASN A 28 24.62 28.06 -11.78
N THR A 29 25.93 28.25 -11.92
CA THR A 29 26.85 28.39 -10.78
C THR A 29 26.51 29.61 -9.94
N THR A 30 26.27 30.78 -10.54
CA THR A 30 25.95 32.01 -9.80
C THR A 30 24.66 31.84 -8.98
N ILE A 31 23.64 31.23 -9.57
CA ILE A 31 22.36 30.96 -8.89
C ILE A 31 22.56 29.96 -7.75
N ALA A 32 23.33 28.90 -7.99
CA ALA A 32 23.60 27.88 -6.99
C ALA A 32 24.48 28.42 -5.85
N VAL A 33 25.46 29.27 -6.13
CA VAL A 33 26.27 29.95 -5.12
C VAL A 33 25.42 30.85 -4.25
N ALA A 34 24.56 31.67 -4.86
CA ALA A 34 23.64 32.53 -4.14
C ALA A 34 22.67 31.73 -3.26
N PHE A 35 22.20 30.58 -3.77
CA PHE A 35 21.33 29.67 -3.03
C PHE A 35 22.03 29.07 -1.80
N LEU A 36 23.19 28.43 -1.99
CA LEU A 36 23.95 27.78 -0.94
C LEU A 36 24.40 28.77 0.13
N SER A 37 24.88 29.94 -0.27
CA SER A 37 25.30 31.01 0.65
C SER A 37 24.15 31.50 1.53
N GLN A 38 22.95 31.66 0.96
CA GLN A 38 21.78 32.09 1.74
C GLN A 38 21.28 31.02 2.72
N LEU A 39 21.48 29.73 2.41
CA LEU A 39 21.13 28.64 3.31
C LEU A 39 22.13 28.51 4.47
N ILE A 40 23.42 28.60 4.18
CA ILE A 40 24.50 28.58 5.19
C ILE A 40 24.32 29.74 6.17
N ASN A 41 24.06 30.97 5.67
CA ASN A 41 23.82 32.14 6.50
C ASN A 41 22.56 32.02 7.39
N LYS A 42 21.64 31.11 7.06
CA LYS A 42 20.45 30.81 7.87
C LYS A 42 20.64 29.61 8.81
N GLY A 43 21.83 29.03 8.86
CA GLY A 43 22.19 27.95 9.79
C GLY A 43 21.87 26.54 9.30
N THR A 44 21.60 26.35 8.01
CA THR A 44 21.46 25.02 7.41
C THR A 44 22.84 24.45 7.10
N ALA A 45 23.15 23.25 7.64
CA ALA A 45 24.34 22.50 7.24
C ALA A 45 24.11 21.86 5.86
N ILE A 46 25.16 21.78 5.03
CA ILE A 46 25.06 21.26 3.67
C ILE A 46 26.14 20.20 3.44
N VAL A 47 25.75 19.07 2.84
CA VAL A 47 26.65 18.02 2.37
C VAL A 47 26.41 17.83 0.88
N THR A 48 27.47 17.87 0.07
CA THR A 48 27.34 17.71 -1.38
C THR A 48 28.46 16.89 -1.98
N THR A 49 28.17 16.12 -3.04
CA THR A 49 29.16 15.44 -3.88
C THR A 49 29.38 16.26 -5.16
N SER A 50 30.61 16.27 -5.70
CA SER A 50 30.96 16.98 -6.93
C SER A 50 32.00 16.16 -7.70
N ASN A 51 31.78 16.04 -9.00
CA ASN A 51 32.74 15.42 -9.92
C ASN A 51 33.86 16.41 -10.33
N THR A 52 33.72 17.69 -10.00
CA THR A 52 34.75 18.71 -10.19
C THR A 52 35.73 18.70 -9.02
N LEU A 53 37.02 18.47 -9.32
CA LEU A 53 38.10 18.48 -8.33
C LEU A 53 38.29 19.88 -7.71
N PRO A 54 38.68 19.98 -6.42
CA PRO A 54 38.90 21.26 -5.75
C PRO A 54 39.91 22.18 -6.47
N ASP A 55 40.96 21.61 -7.07
CA ASP A 55 42.01 22.37 -7.78
C ASP A 55 41.62 22.77 -9.21
N HIS A 56 40.45 22.32 -9.65
CA HIS A 56 39.83 22.61 -10.95
C HIS A 56 38.60 23.51 -10.83
N LEU A 57 38.23 23.92 -9.61
CA LEU A 57 37.22 24.95 -9.38
C LEU A 57 37.65 26.25 -10.07
N GLY A 58 37.00 26.59 -11.19
CA GLY A 58 37.30 27.79 -11.98
C GLY A 58 38.17 27.58 -13.23
N LYS A 59 38.69 26.37 -13.49
CA LYS A 59 39.42 26.08 -14.74
C LYS A 59 38.45 25.56 -15.80
N GLY A 60 37.87 26.49 -16.56
CA GLY A 60 36.97 26.25 -17.69
C GLY A 60 37.02 27.40 -18.70
N ARG A 61 36.40 27.20 -19.88
CA ARG A 61 36.59 28.03 -21.07
C ARG A 61 35.88 29.40 -21.07
N PHE A 62 35.58 30.05 -19.94
CA PHE A 62 34.91 31.37 -19.94
C PHE A 62 35.30 32.24 -18.72
N ALA A 63 35.09 33.56 -18.83
CA ALA A 63 35.72 34.64 -18.06
C ALA A 63 35.87 34.41 -16.53
N VAL A 64 37.13 34.37 -16.10
CA VAL A 64 37.62 33.69 -14.89
C VAL A 64 37.56 34.54 -13.60
N MET A 65 37.57 35.87 -13.68
CA MET A 65 37.90 36.69 -12.50
C MET A 65 36.75 36.94 -11.49
N SER A 66 35.51 37.06 -11.94
CA SER A 66 34.33 37.20 -11.05
C SER A 66 33.89 35.84 -10.50
N PHE A 67 34.00 34.80 -11.33
CA PHE A 67 33.62 33.42 -11.03
C PHE A 67 34.51 32.76 -9.96
N GLU A 68 35.83 32.95 -10.04
CA GLU A 68 36.76 32.44 -9.02
C GLU A 68 36.53 33.06 -7.64
N ARG A 69 36.13 34.34 -7.57
CA ARG A 69 35.91 35.04 -6.29
C ARG A 69 34.74 34.47 -5.51
N GLU A 70 33.64 34.16 -6.20
CA GLU A 70 32.42 33.60 -5.61
C GLU A 70 32.62 32.14 -5.17
N LEU A 71 33.29 31.31 -5.98
CA LEU A 71 33.63 29.94 -5.59
C LEU A 71 34.63 29.89 -4.44
N LYS A 72 35.60 30.81 -4.41
CA LYS A 72 36.58 30.89 -3.32
C LYS A 72 35.90 31.22 -1.98
N TYR A 73 34.89 32.08 -1.98
CA TYR A 73 34.08 32.38 -0.80
C TYR A 73 33.28 31.16 -0.30
N LEU A 74 32.66 30.39 -1.20
CA LEU A 74 32.03 29.13 -0.82
C LEU A 74 33.05 28.12 -0.29
N SER A 75 34.18 27.95 -0.97
CA SER A 75 35.22 26.98 -0.59
C SER A 75 35.77 27.21 0.82
N THR A 76 35.74 28.46 1.31
CA THR A 76 36.15 28.78 2.69
C THR A 76 35.11 28.36 3.72
N SER A 77 33.86 28.16 3.30
CA SER A 77 32.74 27.74 4.14
C SER A 77 32.48 26.22 4.10
N PHE A 78 33.09 25.50 3.16
CA PHE A 78 32.96 24.05 3.02
C PHE A 78 34.20 23.33 3.56
N GLN A 79 33.98 22.30 4.37
CA GLN A 79 35.01 21.30 4.62
C GLN A 79 35.00 20.30 3.46
N THR A 80 36.04 20.32 2.62
CA THR A 80 36.16 19.42 1.47
C THR A 80 36.84 18.12 1.89
N VAL A 81 36.24 16.99 1.50
CA VAL A 81 36.84 15.65 1.67
C VAL A 81 37.04 15.09 0.27
N LYS A 82 38.31 14.93 -0.12
CA LYS A 82 38.66 14.36 -1.41
C LYS A 82 38.61 12.83 -1.33
N ILE A 83 37.77 12.20 -2.15
CA ILE A 83 37.70 10.74 -2.28
C ILE A 83 38.35 10.39 -3.61
N GLU A 84 39.62 9.96 -3.56
CA GLU A 84 40.35 9.45 -4.73
C GLU A 84 40.30 7.93 -4.74
N GLY A 85 39.97 7.34 -5.90
CA GLY A 85 39.94 5.91 -6.12
C GLY A 85 40.08 5.59 -7.60
N HIS A 86 40.53 4.38 -7.92
CA HIS A 86 40.61 3.93 -9.31
C HIS A 86 39.19 3.80 -9.91
N ASP A 87 38.98 4.30 -11.12
CA ASP A 87 37.73 4.08 -11.85
C ASP A 87 37.67 2.62 -12.32
N PHE A 88 36.94 1.80 -11.57
CA PHE A 88 36.81 0.36 -11.83
C PHE A 88 36.01 0.03 -13.11
N ARG A 89 35.53 1.03 -13.86
CA ARG A 89 34.72 0.82 -15.08
C ARG A 89 35.54 0.59 -16.36
N GLN A 90 36.84 0.93 -16.39
CA GLN A 90 37.68 0.85 -17.60
C GLN A 90 38.72 -0.30 -17.60
N GLN A 91 38.43 -1.41 -16.91
CA GLN A 91 39.42 -2.44 -16.57
C GLN A 91 39.98 -3.35 -17.69
N ASN A 92 39.59 -3.21 -18.96
CA ASN A 92 40.04 -4.18 -19.98
C ASN A 92 41.41 -3.89 -20.61
N GLU A 93 41.93 -2.66 -20.60
CA GLU A 93 43.17 -2.33 -21.34
C GLU A 93 44.42 -2.27 -20.44
N ASP A 94 44.32 -1.83 -19.18
CA ASP A 94 45.49 -1.55 -18.34
C ASP A 94 46.06 -2.75 -17.56
N ILE A 95 45.27 -3.83 -17.40
CA ILE A 95 45.71 -5.00 -16.63
C ILE A 95 46.91 -5.69 -17.30
N ALA A 96 46.95 -5.71 -18.63
CA ALA A 96 48.05 -6.34 -19.39
C ALA A 96 49.40 -5.62 -19.18
N HIS A 97 49.38 -4.29 -19.01
CA HIS A 97 50.61 -3.48 -18.98
C HIS A 97 51.31 -3.47 -17.61
N ILE A 98 50.55 -3.63 -16.52
CA ILE A 98 51.09 -3.65 -15.15
C ILE A 98 51.72 -5.02 -14.82
N LEU A 99 51.16 -6.13 -15.33
CA LEU A 99 51.61 -7.50 -15.05
C LEU A 99 53.00 -7.85 -15.62
N LEU A 100 53.48 -7.11 -16.62
CA LEU A 100 54.76 -7.36 -17.29
C LEU A 100 55.97 -6.72 -16.61
N SER A 101 55.77 -5.80 -15.66
CA SER A 101 56.88 -4.97 -15.14
C SER A 101 57.48 -5.42 -13.80
N HIS A 102 56.80 -6.24 -12.99
CA HIS A 102 57.28 -6.62 -11.65
C HIS A 102 56.92 -8.08 -11.28
N ASN A 103 57.94 -8.89 -10.97
CA ASN A 103 57.88 -10.28 -10.51
C ASN A 103 56.95 -11.23 -11.28
N SER A 104 57.50 -11.84 -12.34
CA SER A 104 56.84 -12.79 -13.25
C SER A 104 56.08 -13.93 -12.57
N THR A 105 56.50 -14.36 -11.38
CA THR A 105 55.86 -15.48 -10.66
C THR A 105 54.57 -15.07 -9.96
N LEU A 106 54.52 -13.86 -9.38
CA LEU A 106 53.36 -13.36 -8.66
C LEU A 106 52.26 -12.93 -9.64
N THR A 107 52.66 -12.32 -10.75
CA THR A 107 51.75 -11.91 -11.84
C THR A 107 51.19 -13.12 -12.59
N LEU A 108 52.00 -14.16 -12.83
CA LEU A 108 51.50 -15.44 -13.34
C LEU A 108 50.54 -16.12 -12.36
N ALA A 109 50.81 -16.10 -11.06
CA ALA A 109 49.93 -16.68 -10.04
C ALA A 109 48.57 -15.96 -9.95
N ILE A 110 48.57 -14.61 -10.01
CA ILE A 110 47.34 -13.81 -10.01
C ILE A 110 46.55 -14.03 -11.31
N MET A 111 47.22 -14.02 -12.47
CA MET A 111 46.58 -14.32 -13.76
C MET A 111 45.98 -15.74 -13.78
N THR A 112 46.70 -16.73 -13.23
CA THR A 112 46.22 -18.11 -13.13
C THR A 112 44.98 -18.21 -12.23
N ASN A 113 44.98 -17.55 -11.08
CA ASN A 113 43.82 -17.50 -10.17
C ASN A 113 42.60 -16.80 -10.80
N ILE A 114 42.82 -15.68 -11.50
CA ILE A 114 41.74 -14.99 -12.24
C ILE A 114 41.19 -15.91 -13.33
N GLN A 115 42.06 -16.60 -14.07
CA GLN A 115 41.64 -17.53 -15.11
C GLN A 115 40.85 -18.71 -14.52
N GLU A 116 41.30 -19.27 -13.40
CA GLU A 116 40.57 -20.31 -12.65
C GLU A 116 39.18 -19.82 -12.25
N ARG A 117 39.08 -18.61 -11.66
CA ARG A 117 37.78 -17.99 -11.30
C ARG A 117 36.88 -17.74 -12.50
N ILE A 118 37.42 -17.27 -13.63
CA ILE A 118 36.66 -17.10 -14.87
C ILE A 118 36.12 -18.46 -15.32
N THR A 119 36.94 -19.50 -15.32
CA THR A 119 36.47 -20.84 -15.70
C THR A 119 35.43 -21.40 -14.74
N GLU A 120 35.51 -21.12 -13.44
CA GLU A 120 34.48 -21.49 -12.46
C GLU A 120 33.16 -20.74 -12.70
N ILE A 121 33.24 -19.44 -12.96
CA ILE A 121 32.06 -18.61 -13.28
C ILE A 121 31.42 -19.09 -14.58
N ASP A 122 32.20 -19.37 -15.62
CA ASP A 122 31.69 -19.87 -16.90
C ASP A 122 31.02 -21.23 -16.76
N LYS A 123 31.60 -22.15 -15.97
CA LYS A 123 30.96 -23.43 -15.62
C LYS A 123 29.64 -23.22 -14.88
N THR A 124 29.62 -22.30 -13.92
CA THR A 124 28.42 -21.97 -13.16
C THR A 124 27.34 -21.35 -14.05
N LEU A 125 27.73 -20.49 -14.97
CA LEU A 125 26.86 -19.80 -15.91
C LEU A 125 26.28 -20.78 -16.93
N ALA A 126 27.08 -21.73 -17.43
CA ALA A 126 26.61 -22.83 -18.26
C ALA A 126 25.57 -23.69 -17.53
N HIS A 127 25.85 -24.08 -16.28
CA HIS A 127 24.91 -24.86 -15.46
C HIS A 127 23.60 -24.10 -15.19
N LEU A 128 23.66 -22.80 -14.91
CA LEU A 128 22.48 -21.97 -14.69
C LEU A 128 21.66 -21.78 -15.98
N LYS A 129 22.32 -21.64 -17.14
CA LYS A 129 21.65 -21.58 -18.45
C LYS A 129 20.91 -22.88 -18.75
N GLU A 130 21.55 -24.03 -18.56
CA GLU A 130 20.92 -25.33 -18.75
C GLU A 130 19.69 -25.51 -17.86
N LYS A 131 19.79 -25.11 -16.58
CA LYS A 131 18.64 -25.10 -15.66
C LYS A 131 17.53 -24.18 -16.13
N ARG A 132 17.85 -22.96 -16.57
CA ARG A 132 16.86 -22.01 -17.11
C ARG A 132 16.13 -22.61 -18.30
N ASP A 133 16.87 -23.14 -19.26
CA ASP A 133 16.29 -23.69 -20.50
C ASP A 133 15.37 -24.89 -20.18
N SER A 134 15.75 -25.72 -19.20
CA SER A 134 14.90 -26.80 -18.70
C SER A 134 13.60 -26.29 -18.05
N PHE A 135 13.65 -25.17 -17.32
CA PHE A 135 12.47 -24.57 -16.68
C PHE A 135 11.57 -23.84 -17.70
N GLU A 136 12.15 -23.18 -18.69
CA GLU A 136 11.40 -22.55 -19.78
C GLU A 136 10.66 -23.59 -20.62
N ALA A 137 11.30 -24.71 -20.94
CA ALA A 137 10.65 -25.81 -21.65
C ALA A 137 9.45 -26.36 -20.85
N LYS A 138 9.62 -26.61 -19.55
CA LYS A 138 8.52 -27.07 -18.66
C LYS A 138 7.39 -26.04 -18.58
N ARG A 139 7.72 -24.77 -18.39
CA ARG A 139 6.73 -23.68 -18.34
C ARG A 139 5.96 -23.54 -19.64
N GLN A 140 6.62 -23.74 -20.78
CA GLN A 140 5.97 -23.68 -22.09
C GLN A 140 4.96 -24.83 -22.27
N ILE A 141 5.33 -26.05 -21.87
CA ILE A 141 4.42 -27.21 -21.86
C ILE A 141 3.19 -26.94 -20.97
N GLU A 142 3.40 -26.46 -19.74
CA GLU A 142 2.30 -26.10 -18.82
C GLU A 142 1.38 -25.05 -19.47
N LYS A 143 1.96 -24.00 -20.06
CA LYS A 143 1.20 -22.91 -20.70
C LYS A 143 0.37 -23.41 -21.88
N ASP A 144 0.91 -24.29 -22.69
CA ASP A 144 0.22 -24.83 -23.87
C ASP A 144 -0.95 -25.74 -23.46
N LEU A 145 -0.76 -26.58 -22.45
CA LEU A 145 -1.84 -27.41 -21.87
C LEU A 145 -2.95 -26.55 -21.27
N ILE A 146 -2.60 -25.51 -20.51
CA ILE A 146 -3.56 -24.55 -19.93
C ILE A 146 -4.34 -23.82 -21.02
N SER A 147 -3.64 -23.34 -22.06
CA SER A 147 -4.26 -22.69 -23.22
C SER A 147 -5.23 -23.62 -23.94
N GLN A 148 -4.85 -24.89 -24.11
CA GLN A 148 -5.70 -25.93 -24.69
C GLN A 148 -6.96 -26.16 -23.85
N VAL A 149 -6.83 -26.32 -22.53
CA VAL A 149 -7.98 -26.48 -21.62
C VAL A 149 -8.91 -25.27 -21.70
N ARG A 150 -8.37 -24.05 -21.74
CA ARG A 150 -9.16 -22.82 -21.87
C ARG A 150 -9.92 -22.76 -23.20
N SER A 151 -9.28 -23.10 -24.31
CA SER A 151 -9.92 -23.16 -25.63
C SER A 151 -11.04 -24.19 -25.67
N LEU A 152 -10.82 -25.39 -25.13
CA LEU A 152 -11.83 -26.44 -25.06
C LEU A 152 -13.03 -26.03 -24.19
N LYS A 153 -12.80 -25.36 -23.04
CA LYS A 153 -13.88 -24.81 -22.21
C LYS A 153 -14.74 -23.80 -22.98
N LEU A 154 -14.13 -22.92 -23.76
CA LEU A 154 -14.87 -21.97 -24.60
C LEU A 154 -15.70 -22.67 -25.68
N GLN A 155 -15.18 -23.74 -26.28
CA GLN A 155 -15.93 -24.55 -27.25
C GLN A 155 -17.12 -25.27 -26.60
N ILE A 156 -16.98 -25.73 -25.35
CA ILE A 156 -18.10 -26.30 -24.59
C ILE A 156 -19.17 -25.26 -24.32
N GLU A 157 -18.80 -24.06 -23.86
CA GLU A 157 -19.77 -22.98 -23.61
C GLU A 157 -20.51 -22.57 -24.90
N SER A 158 -19.80 -22.47 -26.02
CA SER A 158 -20.42 -22.22 -27.33
C SER A 158 -21.37 -23.35 -27.73
N ALA A 159 -20.98 -24.62 -27.56
CA ALA A 159 -21.83 -25.76 -27.88
C ALA A 159 -23.05 -25.88 -26.96
N LYS A 160 -22.92 -25.50 -25.68
CA LYS A 160 -24.06 -25.41 -24.74
C LYS A 160 -25.05 -24.35 -25.16
N SER A 161 -24.56 -23.14 -25.49
CA SER A 161 -25.41 -22.06 -25.99
C SER A 161 -26.13 -22.46 -27.28
N GLU A 162 -25.45 -23.14 -28.22
CA GLU A 162 -26.05 -23.64 -29.45
C GLU A 162 -27.12 -24.71 -29.17
N ALA A 163 -26.88 -25.59 -28.18
CA ALA A 163 -27.86 -26.60 -27.77
C ALA A 163 -29.10 -25.98 -27.13
N GLU A 164 -28.96 -24.96 -26.28
CA GLU A 164 -30.09 -24.21 -25.71
C GLU A 164 -30.91 -23.48 -26.79
N GLU A 165 -30.24 -22.95 -27.81
CA GLU A 165 -30.92 -22.30 -28.94
C GLU A 165 -31.68 -23.31 -29.81
N ALA A 166 -31.08 -24.46 -30.11
CA ALA A 166 -31.73 -25.56 -30.82
C ALA A 166 -32.93 -26.12 -30.03
N GLU A 167 -32.83 -26.20 -28.70
CA GLU A 167 -33.92 -26.61 -27.81
C GLU A 167 -35.10 -25.64 -27.89
N ARG A 168 -34.84 -24.32 -27.87
CA ARG A 168 -35.88 -23.29 -28.07
C ARG A 168 -36.55 -23.36 -29.45
N ARG A 169 -35.82 -23.79 -30.48
CA ARG A 169 -36.36 -24.00 -31.84
C ARG A 169 -37.06 -25.35 -32.03
N GLY A 170 -37.04 -26.23 -31.04
CA GLY A 170 -37.60 -27.58 -31.15
C GLY A 170 -36.77 -28.57 -31.96
N GLU A 171 -35.50 -28.26 -32.26
CA GLU A 171 -34.57 -29.10 -33.03
C GLU A 171 -33.94 -30.19 -32.15
N LEU A 172 -34.74 -31.13 -31.64
CA LEU A 172 -34.31 -32.14 -30.67
C LEU A 172 -33.14 -33.02 -31.15
N SER A 173 -33.08 -33.33 -32.45
CA SER A 173 -31.96 -34.09 -33.03
C SER A 173 -30.63 -33.35 -32.90
N LYS A 174 -30.64 -32.03 -33.13
CA LYS A 174 -29.44 -31.18 -33.02
C LYS A 174 -29.00 -31.01 -31.57
N VAL A 175 -29.96 -30.93 -30.63
CA VAL A 175 -29.68 -30.94 -29.20
C VAL A 175 -28.97 -32.23 -28.77
N ALA A 176 -29.43 -33.39 -29.25
CA ALA A 176 -28.82 -34.68 -28.94
C ALA A 176 -27.39 -34.79 -29.49
N GLU A 177 -27.16 -34.36 -30.73
CA GLU A 177 -25.83 -34.32 -31.36
C GLU A 177 -24.86 -33.44 -30.56
N LEU A 178 -25.30 -32.24 -30.15
CA LEU A 178 -24.47 -31.31 -29.40
C LEU A 178 -24.18 -31.81 -27.98
N ARG A 179 -25.20 -32.30 -27.25
CA ARG A 179 -25.03 -32.75 -25.85
C ARG A 179 -24.29 -34.07 -25.73
N TYR A 180 -24.68 -35.08 -26.50
CA TYR A 180 -24.13 -36.44 -26.37
C TYR A 180 -22.98 -36.75 -27.33
N GLY A 181 -22.80 -35.96 -28.38
CA GLY A 181 -21.62 -36.02 -29.25
C GLY A 181 -20.59 -34.97 -28.86
N LYS A 182 -20.78 -33.74 -29.35
CA LYS A 182 -19.76 -32.69 -29.32
C LYS A 182 -19.31 -32.30 -27.90
N ILE A 183 -20.25 -32.05 -26.98
CA ILE A 183 -19.92 -31.63 -25.60
C ILE A 183 -19.20 -32.77 -24.85
N LEU A 184 -19.68 -34.01 -25.00
CA LEU A 184 -19.06 -35.17 -24.35
C LEU A 184 -17.62 -35.41 -24.85
N ASP A 185 -17.39 -35.27 -26.16
CA ASP A 185 -16.05 -35.40 -26.74
C ASP A 185 -15.10 -34.27 -26.31
N LEU A 186 -15.61 -33.03 -26.24
CA LEU A 186 -14.85 -31.90 -25.72
C LEU A 186 -14.52 -32.07 -24.23
N GLN A 187 -15.45 -32.62 -23.43
CA GLN A 187 -15.21 -32.91 -22.02
C GLN A 187 -14.12 -33.96 -21.84
N LYS A 188 -14.17 -35.06 -22.61
CA LYS A 188 -13.09 -36.07 -22.62
C LYS A 188 -11.74 -35.45 -22.97
N LYS A 189 -11.69 -34.55 -23.97
CA LYS A 189 -10.45 -33.83 -24.33
C LYS A 189 -9.94 -32.95 -23.18
N ILE A 190 -10.83 -32.25 -22.47
CA ILE A 190 -10.45 -31.48 -21.27
C ILE A 190 -9.86 -32.39 -20.20
N ASP A 191 -10.49 -33.52 -19.92
CA ASP A 191 -10.05 -34.43 -18.88
C ASP A 191 -8.68 -35.04 -19.23
N THR A 192 -8.44 -35.38 -20.50
CA THR A 192 -7.10 -35.84 -20.95
C THR A 192 -6.03 -34.75 -20.83
N ALA A 193 -6.36 -33.49 -21.16
CA ALA A 193 -5.41 -32.38 -21.06
C ALA A 193 -5.10 -32.01 -19.60
N LYS A 194 -6.11 -32.08 -18.71
CA LYS A 194 -5.93 -31.91 -17.26
C LYS A 194 -5.07 -33.02 -16.67
N HIS A 195 -5.31 -34.28 -17.02
CA HIS A 195 -4.49 -35.39 -16.52
C HIS A 195 -3.01 -35.23 -16.91
N ARG A 196 -2.74 -34.81 -18.16
CA ARG A 196 -1.37 -34.48 -18.60
C ARG A 196 -0.78 -33.31 -17.82
N LEU A 197 -1.57 -32.27 -17.54
CA LEU A 197 -1.12 -31.13 -16.73
C LEU A 197 -0.78 -31.56 -15.30
N ASP A 198 -1.57 -32.44 -14.70
CA ASP A 198 -1.33 -32.96 -13.34
C ASP A 198 -0.12 -33.90 -13.30
N GLU A 199 0.11 -34.72 -14.34
CA GLU A 199 1.33 -35.50 -14.50
C GLU A 199 2.58 -34.61 -14.60
N GLU A 200 2.54 -33.54 -15.38
CA GLU A 200 3.66 -32.59 -15.49
C GLU A 200 3.89 -31.83 -14.19
N LYS A 201 2.83 -31.41 -13.48
CA LYS A 201 2.92 -30.80 -12.15
C LYS A 201 3.53 -31.75 -11.11
N SER A 202 3.24 -33.05 -11.19
CA SER A 202 3.75 -34.06 -10.26
C SER A 202 5.26 -34.33 -10.42
N LYS A 203 5.85 -33.99 -11.57
CA LYS A 203 7.28 -34.20 -11.87
C LYS A 203 8.20 -33.08 -11.35
N GLY A 204 7.69 -32.09 -10.62
CA GLY A 204 8.53 -31.04 -10.05
C GLY A 204 7.79 -29.81 -9.55
N LYS A 205 8.46 -28.65 -9.58
CA LYS A 205 7.85 -27.36 -9.24
C LYS A 205 6.83 -26.97 -10.31
N THR A 206 5.62 -26.62 -9.87
CA THR A 206 4.61 -25.97 -10.69
C THR A 206 5.04 -24.55 -11.03
N PHE A 207 5.04 -24.17 -12.32
CA PHE A 207 5.43 -22.82 -12.75
C PHE A 207 4.22 -21.89 -12.90
N ILE A 208 3.03 -22.45 -13.12
CA ILE A 208 1.80 -21.68 -13.32
C ILE A 208 0.75 -22.09 -12.27
N LYS A 209 0.41 -21.15 -11.38
CA LYS A 209 -0.69 -21.28 -10.42
C LYS A 209 -1.98 -20.79 -11.08
N GLU A 210 -2.92 -21.72 -11.35
CA GLU A 210 -4.24 -21.38 -11.92
C GLU A 210 -5.29 -21.06 -10.84
N GLU A 211 -5.13 -21.64 -9.65
CA GLU A 211 -6.09 -21.48 -8.57
C GLU A 211 -5.83 -20.20 -7.80
N ILE A 212 -6.88 -19.39 -7.69
CA ILE A 212 -6.90 -18.21 -6.85
C ILE A 212 -7.20 -18.69 -5.42
N THR A 213 -6.22 -18.54 -4.55
CA THR A 213 -6.33 -18.87 -3.13
C THR A 213 -6.81 -17.66 -2.33
N PRO A 214 -7.40 -17.87 -1.13
CA PRO A 214 -7.77 -16.76 -0.24
C PRO A 214 -6.61 -15.78 0.04
N GLU A 215 -5.38 -16.29 0.07
CA GLU A 215 -4.16 -15.50 0.24
C GLU A 215 -3.90 -14.55 -0.94
N ASP A 216 -4.15 -15.00 -2.18
CA ASP A 216 -3.97 -14.16 -3.38
C ASP A 216 -5.00 -13.01 -3.39
N ILE A 217 -6.25 -13.30 -3.00
CA ILE A 217 -7.30 -12.29 -2.86
C ILE A 217 -6.92 -11.28 -1.77
N SER A 218 -6.45 -11.79 -0.64
CA SER A 218 -6.04 -11.00 0.52
C SER A 218 -4.86 -10.07 0.21
N GLU A 219 -3.89 -10.52 -0.58
CA GLU A 219 -2.78 -9.68 -1.04
C GLU A 219 -3.26 -8.52 -1.92
N ILE A 220 -4.16 -8.79 -2.87
CA ILE A 220 -4.70 -7.76 -3.77
C ILE A 220 -5.50 -6.73 -2.97
N ILE A 221 -6.43 -7.18 -2.12
CA ILE A 221 -7.23 -6.27 -1.29
C ILE A 221 -6.31 -5.49 -0.36
N SER A 222 -5.26 -6.10 0.18
CA SER A 222 -4.27 -5.41 1.00
C SER A 222 -3.52 -4.32 0.24
N LYS A 223 -3.11 -4.57 -1.02
CA LYS A 223 -2.49 -3.54 -1.87
C LYS A 223 -3.46 -2.42 -2.20
N MET A 224 -4.72 -2.73 -2.46
CA MET A 224 -5.75 -1.74 -2.79
C MET A 224 -6.15 -0.88 -1.58
N THR A 225 -6.23 -1.48 -0.40
CA THR A 225 -6.73 -0.82 0.81
C THR A 225 -5.62 -0.28 1.72
N GLY A 226 -4.38 -0.73 1.52
CA GLY A 226 -3.27 -0.50 2.46
C GLY A 226 -3.35 -1.34 3.74
N ILE A 227 -4.35 -2.22 3.89
CA ILE A 227 -4.61 -2.98 5.12
C ILE A 227 -4.14 -4.44 4.94
N PRO A 228 -3.13 -4.94 5.67
CA PRO A 228 -2.63 -6.31 5.52
C PRO A 228 -3.62 -7.36 6.04
N ILE A 229 -4.14 -8.21 5.13
CA ILE A 229 -5.18 -9.22 5.43
C ILE A 229 -4.58 -10.60 5.79
N ASN A 230 -3.33 -10.90 5.40
CA ASN A 230 -2.76 -12.25 5.47
C ASN A 230 -2.53 -12.85 6.89
N LYS A 231 -3.03 -12.22 7.96
CA LYS A 231 -2.91 -12.71 9.35
C LYS A 231 -4.08 -12.32 10.26
N VAL A 232 -5.29 -12.11 9.71
CA VAL A 232 -6.35 -11.39 10.43
C VAL A 232 -6.82 -12.08 11.72
N SER A 233 -7.08 -13.39 11.77
CA SER A 233 -7.74 -13.95 12.98
C SER A 233 -6.80 -14.08 14.21
N THR A 234 -5.61 -14.68 14.05
CA THR A 234 -4.67 -14.87 15.18
C THR A 234 -4.07 -13.54 15.63
N ARG A 235 -3.70 -12.66 14.68
CA ARG A 235 -3.08 -11.37 14.99
C ARG A 235 -4.09 -10.36 15.55
N GLU A 236 -5.36 -10.44 15.19
CA GLU A 236 -6.40 -9.58 15.78
C GLU A 236 -6.66 -9.97 17.25
N GLN A 237 -6.67 -11.26 17.57
CA GLN A 237 -6.76 -11.72 18.96
C GLN A 237 -5.54 -11.31 19.80
N GLU A 238 -4.34 -11.53 19.29
CA GLU A 238 -3.09 -11.09 19.94
C GLU A 238 -3.03 -9.58 20.08
N LYS A 239 -3.45 -8.83 19.05
CA LYS A 239 -3.59 -7.38 19.14
C LYS A 239 -4.43 -7.05 20.36
N LEU A 240 -5.70 -7.50 20.39
CA LEU A 240 -6.68 -7.14 21.42
C LEU A 240 -6.21 -7.43 22.85
N LEU A 241 -5.28 -8.36 23.06
CA LEU A 241 -4.69 -8.62 24.37
C LEU A 241 -3.98 -7.37 24.93
N PHE A 242 -3.26 -6.66 24.08
CA PHE A 242 -2.40 -5.51 24.42
C PHE A 242 -3.05 -4.14 24.12
N ILE A 243 -4.36 -4.08 23.87
CA ILE A 243 -5.06 -2.82 23.56
C ILE A 243 -4.84 -1.74 24.64
N GLU A 244 -4.82 -2.12 25.93
CA GLU A 244 -4.61 -1.17 27.03
C GLU A 244 -3.23 -0.52 26.95
N ASP A 245 -2.19 -1.34 26.74
CA ASP A 245 -0.81 -0.88 26.62
C ASP A 245 -0.62 0.02 25.40
N GLU A 246 -1.21 -0.34 24.26
CA GLU A 246 -1.14 0.45 23.04
C GLU A 246 -1.85 1.80 23.17
N LEU A 247 -3.01 1.85 23.84
CA LEU A 247 -3.69 3.11 24.14
C LEU A 247 -2.87 3.97 25.12
N HIS A 248 -2.20 3.36 26.10
CA HIS A 248 -1.34 4.07 27.06
C HIS A 248 -0.09 4.70 26.44
N LYS A 249 0.40 4.20 25.30
CA LYS A 249 1.53 4.83 24.58
C LYS A 249 1.21 6.27 24.13
N ARG A 250 -0.08 6.56 23.89
CA ARG A 250 -0.52 7.82 23.32
C ARG A 250 -1.39 8.64 24.28
N VAL A 251 -2.17 7.99 25.14
CA VAL A 251 -2.99 8.64 26.16
C VAL A 251 -2.31 8.53 27.52
N VAL A 252 -1.84 9.67 28.02
CA VAL A 252 -1.21 9.77 29.33
C VAL A 252 -2.29 9.83 30.42
N GLY A 253 -2.20 8.96 31.43
CA GLY A 253 -3.19 8.87 32.51
C GLY A 253 -4.46 8.13 32.08
N GLN A 254 -5.60 8.50 32.67
CA GLN A 254 -6.94 7.94 32.34
C GLN A 254 -7.05 6.41 32.37
N ALA A 255 -6.28 5.74 33.25
CA ALA A 255 -6.17 4.28 33.29
C ALA A 255 -7.53 3.58 33.43
N GLU A 256 -8.45 4.13 34.22
CA GLU A 256 -9.79 3.57 34.38
C GLU A 256 -10.60 3.62 33.08
N ALA A 257 -10.60 4.76 32.37
CA ALA A 257 -11.30 4.92 31.11
C ALA A 257 -10.72 4.00 30.03
N ILE A 258 -9.39 3.91 29.93
CA ILE A 258 -8.69 3.02 29.00
C ILE A 258 -9.07 1.55 29.27
N LYS A 259 -9.07 1.14 30.54
CA LYS A 259 -9.45 -0.22 30.95
C LYS A 259 -10.92 -0.52 30.61
N LEU A 260 -11.84 0.40 30.88
CA LEU A 260 -13.27 0.23 30.57
C LEU A 260 -13.52 0.08 29.06
N VAL A 261 -12.93 0.96 28.25
CA VAL A 261 -13.02 0.91 26.79
C VAL A 261 -12.43 -0.39 26.26
N SER A 262 -11.25 -0.75 26.72
CA SER A 262 -10.55 -1.97 26.33
C SER A 262 -11.35 -3.23 26.65
N ASN A 263 -11.93 -3.32 27.85
CA ASN A 263 -12.77 -4.45 28.25
C ASN A 263 -14.05 -4.55 27.41
N ALA A 264 -14.70 -3.42 27.11
CA ALA A 264 -15.87 -3.42 26.24
C ALA A 264 -15.53 -3.92 24.82
N VAL A 265 -14.43 -3.44 24.24
CA VAL A 265 -13.95 -3.86 22.92
C VAL A 265 -13.56 -5.34 22.91
N LYS A 266 -12.84 -5.82 23.93
CA LYS A 266 -12.48 -7.24 24.10
C LYS A 266 -13.73 -8.12 24.16
N ARG A 267 -14.72 -7.76 24.99
CA ARG A 267 -16.00 -8.49 25.09
C ARG A 267 -16.75 -8.52 23.76
N ALA A 268 -16.82 -7.37 23.09
CA ALA A 268 -17.50 -7.27 21.82
C ALA A 268 -16.82 -8.14 20.75
N ARG A 269 -15.50 -8.11 20.65
CA ARG A 269 -14.71 -8.91 19.71
C ARG A 269 -14.80 -10.41 19.99
N ALA A 270 -14.80 -10.82 21.26
CA ALA A 270 -14.99 -12.20 21.69
C ALA A 270 -16.43 -12.75 21.50
N GLY A 271 -17.38 -11.92 21.04
CA GLY A 271 -18.74 -12.37 20.74
C GLY A 271 -19.66 -12.42 21.98
N PHE A 272 -19.25 -11.82 23.09
CA PHE A 272 -20.04 -11.73 24.31
C PHE A 272 -20.94 -10.49 24.36
N SER A 273 -20.99 -9.68 23.29
CA SER A 273 -21.91 -8.56 23.13
C SER A 273 -23.00 -8.88 22.11
N ASP A 274 -24.12 -8.18 22.21
CA ASP A 274 -25.16 -8.20 21.20
C ASP A 274 -24.59 -7.85 19.81
N LEU A 275 -24.84 -8.71 18.82
CA LEU A 275 -24.37 -8.53 17.43
C LEU A 275 -25.14 -7.43 16.71
N GLU A 276 -26.33 -7.09 17.21
CA GLU A 276 -27.19 -6.06 16.65
C GLU A 276 -26.75 -4.66 17.06
N LYS A 277 -25.79 -4.52 17.98
CA LYS A 277 -25.32 -3.24 18.51
C LYS A 277 -23.93 -2.84 17.99
N PRO A 278 -23.55 -1.56 18.11
CA PRO A 278 -22.18 -1.12 17.88
C PRO A 278 -21.17 -1.85 18.77
N ILE A 279 -19.89 -1.88 18.35
CA ILE A 279 -18.80 -2.55 19.10
C ILE A 279 -18.70 -2.04 20.54
N GLY A 280 -18.96 -0.75 20.75
CA GLY A 280 -19.01 -0.14 22.06
C GLY A 280 -19.57 1.26 21.97
N THR A 281 -20.28 1.65 23.02
CA THR A 281 -20.84 2.99 23.19
C THR A 281 -20.34 3.52 24.51
N PHE A 282 -19.74 4.71 24.48
CA PHE A 282 -19.09 5.29 25.64
C PHE A 282 -19.49 6.75 25.78
N ILE A 283 -19.67 7.21 27.02
CA ILE A 283 -19.85 8.62 27.35
C ILE A 283 -18.62 9.03 28.17
N PHE A 284 -17.83 9.96 27.63
CA PHE A 284 -16.64 10.47 28.31
C PHE A 284 -16.95 11.75 29.08
N LEU A 285 -16.94 11.68 30.40
CA LEU A 285 -17.14 12.81 31.30
C LEU A 285 -15.79 13.36 31.77
N GLY A 286 -15.68 14.69 31.94
CA GLY A 286 -14.43 15.36 32.32
C GLY A 286 -14.24 16.71 31.64
N THR A 287 -13.24 17.48 32.06
CA THR A 287 -12.92 18.80 31.49
C THR A 287 -12.31 18.69 30.09
N THR A 288 -12.20 19.81 29.39
CA THR A 288 -11.51 19.87 28.10
C THR A 288 -10.01 19.61 28.27
N GLY A 289 -9.37 19.07 27.22
CA GLY A 289 -7.92 18.84 27.20
C GLY A 289 -7.40 17.63 27.99
N VAL A 290 -8.25 16.90 28.72
CA VAL A 290 -7.82 15.73 29.54
C VAL A 290 -7.58 14.43 28.76
N GLY A 291 -7.73 14.47 27.43
CA GLY A 291 -7.42 13.33 26.55
C GLY A 291 -8.62 12.55 25.99
N LYS A 292 -9.87 13.02 26.15
CA LYS A 292 -11.08 12.35 25.60
C LYS A 292 -10.99 12.11 24.09
N THR A 293 -10.67 13.15 23.33
CA THR A 293 -10.50 13.09 21.87
C THR A 293 -9.30 12.23 21.48
N GLU A 294 -8.23 12.28 22.27
CA GLU A 294 -7.01 11.51 22.00
C GLU A 294 -7.23 10.02 22.20
N LEU A 295 -8.04 9.63 23.20
CA LEU A 295 -8.47 8.25 23.40
C LEU A 295 -9.31 7.74 22.22
N ALA A 296 -10.24 8.54 21.71
CA ALA A 296 -11.02 8.19 20.51
C ALA A 296 -10.15 8.03 19.25
N LYS A 297 -9.19 8.94 19.04
CA LYS A 297 -8.21 8.84 17.94
C LYS A 297 -7.34 7.59 18.04
N SER A 298 -6.80 7.34 19.23
CA SER A 298 -5.95 6.17 19.51
C SER A 298 -6.72 4.88 19.30
N LEU A 299 -8.00 4.85 19.70
CA LEU A 299 -8.88 3.70 19.49
C LEU A 299 -9.15 3.47 17.99
N ALA A 300 -9.38 4.52 17.21
CA ALA A 300 -9.60 4.42 15.77
C ALA A 300 -8.37 3.87 15.04
N GLU A 301 -7.20 4.42 15.35
CA GLU A 301 -5.92 3.96 14.80
C GLU A 301 -5.64 2.51 15.18
N TYR A 302 -5.87 2.15 16.43
CA TYR A 302 -5.58 0.81 16.92
C TYR A 302 -6.52 -0.25 16.32
N LEU A 303 -7.84 0.02 16.29
CA LEU A 303 -8.84 -0.92 15.79
C LEU A 303 -8.83 -1.07 14.27
N PHE A 304 -8.57 0.02 13.54
CA PHE A 304 -8.75 0.05 12.09
C PHE A 304 -7.46 0.32 11.32
N ASN A 305 -6.32 0.43 12.01
CA ASN A 305 -5.01 0.78 11.44
C ASN A 305 -5.04 2.09 10.63
N ASN A 306 -5.94 3.00 10.97
CA ASN A 306 -6.14 4.24 10.23
C ASN A 306 -6.69 5.34 11.16
N GLN A 307 -5.96 6.43 11.33
CA GLN A 307 -6.44 7.58 12.10
C GLN A 307 -7.63 8.28 11.43
N ASP A 308 -7.73 8.22 10.10
CA ASP A 308 -8.87 8.75 9.33
C ASP A 308 -10.14 7.91 9.52
N ALA A 309 -10.07 6.78 10.23
CA ALA A 309 -11.23 6.03 10.68
C ALA A 309 -11.97 6.75 11.84
N LEU A 310 -11.49 7.89 12.33
CA LEU A 310 -12.26 8.73 13.25
C LEU A 310 -13.22 9.64 12.47
N ILE A 311 -14.52 9.43 12.65
CA ILE A 311 -15.56 10.36 12.22
C ILE A 311 -15.86 11.27 13.41
N ARG A 312 -15.41 12.52 13.34
CA ARG A 312 -15.71 13.53 14.36
C ARG A 312 -16.89 14.38 13.92
N ILE A 313 -17.87 14.55 14.80
CA ILE A 313 -19.04 15.39 14.57
C ILE A 313 -19.20 16.32 15.77
N ASP A 314 -19.24 17.62 15.52
CA ASP A 314 -19.52 18.63 16.52
C ASP A 314 -21.02 18.76 16.71
N MET A 315 -21.54 18.49 17.90
CA MET A 315 -22.97 18.55 18.19
C MET A 315 -23.49 19.98 18.36
N SER A 316 -22.61 20.96 18.51
CA SER A 316 -22.99 22.39 18.50
C SER A 316 -23.49 22.84 17.13
N GLU A 317 -23.16 22.14 16.04
CA GLU A 317 -23.78 22.38 14.72
C GLU A 317 -25.24 21.91 14.63
N TYR A 318 -25.70 21.10 15.58
CA TYR A 318 -27.02 20.46 15.57
C TYR A 318 -27.93 20.89 16.73
N MET A 319 -27.78 22.14 17.19
CA MET A 319 -28.57 22.70 18.29
C MET A 319 -30.03 23.00 17.89
N GLU A 320 -30.30 23.23 16.61
CA GLU A 320 -31.58 23.74 16.13
C GLU A 320 -32.36 22.70 15.34
N SER A 321 -33.69 22.71 15.42
CA SER A 321 -34.56 21.68 14.81
C SER A 321 -34.33 21.48 13.30
N HIS A 322 -34.05 22.54 12.55
CA HIS A 322 -33.82 22.45 11.10
C HIS A 322 -32.46 21.83 10.72
N THR A 323 -31.50 21.81 11.64
CA THR A 323 -30.18 21.19 11.43
C THR A 323 -30.23 19.67 11.63
N VAL A 324 -31.21 19.15 12.38
CA VAL A 324 -31.44 17.71 12.57
C VAL A 324 -31.64 16.99 11.23
N SER A 325 -32.37 17.61 10.31
CA SER A 325 -32.56 17.08 8.96
C SER A 325 -31.25 16.92 8.20
N LYS A 326 -30.21 17.73 8.47
CA LYS A 326 -28.88 17.57 7.84
C LYS A 326 -28.13 16.35 8.38
N PHE A 327 -28.42 15.95 9.63
CA PHE A 327 -27.75 14.82 10.29
C PHE A 327 -28.06 13.47 9.61
N ILE A 328 -29.33 13.25 9.24
CA ILE A 328 -29.83 12.01 8.61
C ILE A 328 -30.26 12.16 7.15
N GLY A 329 -30.39 13.39 6.66
CA GLY A 329 -30.89 13.71 5.32
C GLY A 329 -32.28 14.35 5.39
N ALA A 330 -32.53 15.34 4.53
CA ALA A 330 -33.83 16.00 4.47
C ALA A 330 -34.86 15.06 3.81
N PRO A 331 -36.13 15.05 4.26
CA PRO A 331 -37.19 14.27 3.63
C PRO A 331 -37.55 14.79 2.22
N PRO A 332 -38.22 13.97 1.37
CA PRO A 332 -38.67 14.40 0.05
C PRO A 332 -39.48 15.69 0.11
N GLY A 333 -39.10 16.68 -0.69
CA GLY A 333 -39.77 17.99 -0.75
C GLY A 333 -39.10 19.12 0.05
N TYR A 334 -38.00 18.86 0.76
CA TYR A 334 -37.21 19.88 1.48
C TYR A 334 -35.89 20.21 0.75
N ILE A 335 -35.41 21.45 0.92
CA ILE A 335 -34.09 21.88 0.40
C ILE A 335 -33.00 21.01 1.04
N GLY A 336 -32.11 20.44 0.23
CA GLY A 336 -31.09 19.49 0.69
C GLY A 336 -31.52 18.02 0.63
N HIS A 337 -32.71 17.70 0.08
CA HIS A 337 -33.12 16.31 -0.15
C HIS A 337 -32.16 15.54 -1.07
N GLU A 338 -31.46 16.21 -2.00
CA GLU A 338 -30.46 15.53 -2.83
C GLU A 338 -29.18 15.19 -2.06
N GLU A 339 -28.87 15.94 -0.99
CA GLU A 339 -27.74 15.68 -0.10
C GLU A 339 -28.11 14.55 0.87
N GLY A 340 -27.26 13.52 0.96
CA GLY A 340 -27.44 12.47 1.98
C GLY A 340 -27.16 13.03 3.38
N GLY A 341 -27.68 12.39 4.43
CA GLY A 341 -27.39 12.81 5.79
C GLY A 341 -25.91 12.75 6.12
N GLN A 342 -25.40 13.76 6.82
CA GLN A 342 -23.98 13.89 7.14
C GLN A 342 -23.45 12.67 7.90
N LEU A 343 -24.16 12.19 8.93
CA LEU A 343 -23.76 10.98 9.65
C LEU A 343 -23.86 9.74 8.76
N THR A 344 -25.01 9.57 8.09
CA THR A 344 -25.30 8.38 7.27
C THR A 344 -24.33 8.23 6.09
N GLU A 345 -23.93 9.32 5.45
CA GLU A 345 -22.97 9.33 4.35
C GLU A 345 -21.55 9.04 4.83
N LEU A 346 -21.12 9.65 5.94
CA LEU A 346 -19.80 9.42 6.52
C LEU A 346 -19.63 7.96 6.92
N VAL A 347 -20.61 7.38 7.58
CA VAL A 347 -20.58 5.98 8.02
C VAL A 347 -20.71 5.03 6.83
N ARG A 348 -21.52 5.36 5.79
CA ARG A 348 -21.57 4.54 4.57
C ARG A 348 -20.23 4.49 3.85
N ARG A 349 -19.50 5.61 3.81
CA ARG A 349 -18.14 5.67 3.20
C ARG A 349 -17.08 5.01 4.09
N LYS A 350 -17.25 5.06 5.41
CA LYS A 350 -16.31 4.53 6.41
C LYS A 350 -17.05 3.66 7.44
N PRO A 351 -17.48 2.43 7.06
CA PRO A 351 -18.27 1.56 7.93
C PRO A 351 -17.47 1.04 9.14
N PHE A 352 -16.15 0.97 9.01
CA PHE A 352 -15.22 0.61 10.08
C PHE A 352 -14.59 1.88 10.64
N SER A 353 -15.29 2.52 11.57
CA SER A 353 -14.90 3.81 12.12
C SER A 353 -15.22 3.93 13.61
N VAL A 354 -14.54 4.87 14.27
CA VAL A 354 -14.93 5.39 15.58
C VAL A 354 -15.69 6.69 15.33
N ILE A 355 -16.90 6.80 15.88
CA ILE A 355 -17.70 8.02 15.78
C ILE A 355 -17.54 8.78 17.09
N LEU A 356 -16.96 9.97 17.03
CA LEU A 356 -16.82 10.89 18.15
C LEU A 356 -17.84 12.01 18.01
N LEU A 357 -18.78 12.06 18.95
CA LEU A 357 -19.76 13.12 19.09
C LEU A 357 -19.24 14.09 20.16
N ASP A 358 -18.74 15.25 19.72
CA ASP A 358 -18.22 16.30 20.61
C ASP A 358 -19.36 17.17 21.12
N GLU A 359 -19.26 17.65 22.37
CA GLU A 359 -20.27 18.53 23.00
C GLU A 359 -21.72 18.00 22.92
N ILE A 360 -21.92 16.69 23.12
CA ILE A 360 -23.23 16.02 22.98
C ILE A 360 -24.35 16.66 23.80
N GLU A 361 -24.04 17.33 24.91
CA GLU A 361 -24.97 18.08 25.72
C GLU A 361 -25.59 19.30 25.01
N LYS A 362 -25.01 19.74 23.90
CA LYS A 362 -25.52 20.84 23.06
C LYS A 362 -26.50 20.35 21.98
N ALA A 363 -26.52 19.06 21.68
CA ALA A 363 -27.36 18.51 20.61
C ALA A 363 -28.85 18.77 20.85
N HIS A 364 -29.60 19.00 19.78
CA HIS A 364 -31.06 19.01 19.84
C HIS A 364 -31.60 17.65 20.32
N PRO A 365 -32.67 17.60 21.14
CA PRO A 365 -33.24 16.34 21.65
C PRO A 365 -33.56 15.30 20.58
N ASP A 366 -34.00 15.74 19.39
CA ASP A 366 -34.29 14.84 18.27
C ASP A 366 -33.05 14.11 17.73
N VAL A 367 -31.87 14.73 17.80
CA VAL A 367 -30.60 14.07 17.46
C VAL A 367 -30.31 12.95 18.46
N LEU A 368 -30.58 13.17 19.74
CA LEU A 368 -30.40 12.15 20.78
C LEU A 368 -31.32 10.94 20.54
N ASN A 369 -32.57 11.18 20.11
CA ASN A 369 -33.51 10.11 19.74
C ASN A 369 -32.99 9.26 18.57
N ILE A 370 -32.42 9.91 17.56
CA ILE A 370 -31.78 9.24 16.42
C ILE A 370 -30.59 8.39 16.89
N LEU A 371 -29.75 8.95 17.77
CA LEU A 371 -28.59 8.24 18.31
C LEU A 371 -29.01 7.04 19.16
N LEU A 372 -30.09 7.13 19.93
CA LEU A 372 -30.65 6.01 20.68
C LEU A 372 -31.02 4.84 19.75
N GLN A 373 -31.66 5.12 18.62
CA GLN A 373 -31.96 4.11 17.61
C GLN A 373 -30.69 3.40 17.10
N VAL A 374 -29.61 4.16 16.88
CA VAL A 374 -28.32 3.60 16.46
C VAL A 374 -27.72 2.71 17.55
N MET A 375 -27.79 3.14 18.81
CA MET A 375 -27.25 2.39 19.95
C MET A 375 -28.03 1.09 20.23
N ASP A 376 -29.34 1.07 19.99
CA ASP A 376 -30.19 -0.09 20.21
C ASP A 376 -30.17 -1.10 19.07
N ASN A 377 -30.31 -0.63 17.83
CA ASN A 377 -30.52 -1.51 16.67
C ASN A 377 -29.31 -1.59 15.72
N GLY A 378 -28.26 -0.79 15.99
CA GLY A 378 -27.05 -0.73 15.16
C GLY A 378 -27.32 -0.34 13.71
N ARG A 379 -28.47 0.29 13.44
CA ARG A 379 -28.90 0.67 12.08
C ARG A 379 -29.60 2.00 12.12
N LEU A 380 -29.41 2.77 11.05
CA LEU A 380 -30.10 4.02 10.83
C LEU A 380 -30.62 4.07 9.40
N THR A 381 -31.89 4.38 9.23
CA THR A 381 -32.48 4.58 7.90
C THR A 381 -32.50 6.08 7.61
N ASP A 382 -31.88 6.48 6.50
CA ASP A 382 -31.89 7.86 6.05
C ASP A 382 -33.29 8.25 5.52
N SER A 383 -33.47 9.54 5.26
CA SER A 383 -34.72 10.09 4.72
C SER A 383 -35.09 9.57 3.33
N LYS A 384 -34.17 8.91 2.63
CA LYS A 384 -34.36 8.27 1.31
C LYS A 384 -34.68 6.77 1.43
N GLY A 385 -34.86 6.26 2.65
CA GLY A 385 -35.15 4.86 2.91
C GLY A 385 -33.92 3.93 2.83
N ARG A 386 -32.71 4.48 2.73
CA ARG A 386 -31.48 3.67 2.71
C ARG A 386 -31.03 3.39 4.13
N THR A 387 -30.80 2.12 4.43
CA THR A 387 -30.37 1.71 5.77
C THR A 387 -28.85 1.60 5.83
N VAL A 388 -28.23 2.36 6.74
CA VAL A 388 -26.80 2.34 7.06
C VAL A 388 -26.57 1.45 8.28
N ASN A 389 -25.51 0.64 8.22
CA ASN A 389 -25.15 -0.32 9.26
C ASN A 389 -24.04 0.22 10.17
N PHE A 390 -24.27 0.19 11.48
CA PHE A 390 -23.37 0.60 12.55
C PHE A 390 -22.90 -0.60 13.40
N LYS A 391 -23.25 -1.84 13.00
CA LYS A 391 -22.92 -3.08 13.71
C LYS A 391 -21.47 -3.50 13.50
N LYS A 392 -21.00 -4.33 14.43
CA LYS A 392 -19.68 -5.00 14.39
C LYS A 392 -19.45 -5.87 13.14
N HIS A 393 -20.50 -6.44 12.56
CA HIS A 393 -20.42 -7.30 11.39
C HIS A 393 -21.34 -6.80 10.28
N ASN A 394 -20.79 -6.68 9.08
CA ASN A 394 -21.61 -6.52 7.90
C ASN A 394 -22.14 -7.91 7.54
N SER A 395 -23.45 -8.11 7.60
CA SER A 395 -24.17 -9.39 7.45
C SER A 395 -24.04 -10.04 6.06
N TYR A 396 -23.08 -9.62 5.24
CA TYR A 396 -22.80 -10.22 3.94
C TYR A 396 -22.14 -11.60 4.07
N TYR A 397 -21.42 -11.85 5.18
CA TYR A 397 -20.74 -13.13 5.43
C TYR A 397 -21.62 -14.20 6.12
N ASP A 398 -22.75 -13.83 6.73
CA ASP A 398 -23.62 -14.76 7.47
C ASP A 398 -24.65 -15.48 6.59
N LYS A 399 -24.69 -15.17 5.29
CA LYS A 399 -25.59 -15.84 4.32
C LYS A 399 -24.96 -17.03 3.60
N GLN A 400 -23.73 -17.42 3.93
CA GLN A 400 -23.22 -18.70 3.43
C GLN A 400 -23.66 -19.83 4.37
N PRO A 401 -24.25 -20.92 3.83
CA PRO A 401 -24.49 -22.10 4.64
C PRO A 401 -23.14 -22.56 5.20
N ARG A 402 -23.06 -22.70 6.52
CA ARG A 402 -21.96 -23.43 7.15
C ARG A 402 -22.06 -24.85 6.61
N PHE A 403 -21.12 -25.23 5.74
CA PHE A 403 -20.97 -26.60 5.26
C PHE A 403 -20.52 -27.53 6.37
#